data_AF-A0A973PNA7-F1
#
_entry.id   AF-A0A973PNA7-F1
#
_cell.length_a   1.000
_cell.length_b   1.000
_cell.length_c   1.000
_cell.angle_alpha   90.00
_cell.angle_beta   90.00
_cell.angle_gamma   90.00
#
_symmetry.space_group_name_H-M   'P 1'
#
loop_
_entity.id
_entity.type
_entity.pdbx_description
1 polymer ?
#
loop_
_entity_poly.entity_id
_entity_poly.type
_entity_poly.pdbx_seq_one_letter_code
_entity_poly.pdbx_strand_id
1 'polypeptide(L)'
;MVRNMNNLWFGAFLVPEAAAKDRLLRHVVQADQLGLDLVGIQDHPYQPAFLDTWTLLSTLAEKTERIRLVPDVINLPLRPPAVLARAAASLDILSGGRVELGVGAGAFWDGVTAMGGRRLAPGDAVDALAEAITVMRELWTPGDPITFEGTHYRLEGAQPGPFPPHRIGIWVGSYKRRMLELTGRMADGWIPSSSYSAPEEIARQTRVIDAAAEEAGRDPREIRRVYNIGGSFSPLAGPGFLNGPASLWAEQLTELVHTVGMTGFVLGPGLDAERDLRVFAEEVAPAVRRAVGEPELAVQRERTRTTELDEAGRPHAPKRDSATLSPAQRQLGQHLVDVHDGYRQEMRQVRDAVDQVAAGALDAGALRSLINELTMRQNYWTLGTFCATFCRLVTVHHTIEDEAMFPAIVERDPELGPVVKKLEQEHEVIAELLTRLDAACVDLIGNPAHLDRVRAQVDRLAEALSSHFGYEEEELVEPIGRLDIRI
;
A
#
# COMPACT_ATOMS: atom_id res chain seq x y z
N MET A 1 -15.24 4.77 15.03
CA MET A 1 -15.08 6.22 14.79
C MET A 1 -14.74 6.38 13.32
N VAL A 2 -15.67 6.90 12.52
CA VAL A 2 -15.59 6.93 11.05
C VAL A 2 -14.37 7.75 10.63
N ARG A 3 -13.38 7.12 9.97
CA ARG A 3 -12.32 7.87 9.27
C ARG A 3 -13.01 8.64 8.16
N ASN A 4 -12.91 9.97 8.20
CA ASN A 4 -13.60 10.85 7.28
C ASN A 4 -13.18 10.54 5.83
N MET A 5 -14.13 10.12 4.99
CA MET A 5 -13.91 9.70 3.59
C MET A 5 -13.20 10.77 2.75
N ASN A 6 -13.31 12.04 3.15
CA ASN A 6 -12.73 13.19 2.45
C ASN A 6 -11.25 13.44 2.76
N ASN A 7 -10.55 12.57 3.51
CA ASN A 7 -9.17 12.82 3.91
C ASN A 7 -8.09 12.14 3.04
N LEU A 8 -8.47 11.36 2.01
CA LEU A 8 -7.53 10.68 1.13
C LEU A 8 -7.11 11.56 -0.06
N TRP A 9 -5.80 11.77 -0.20
CA TRP A 9 -5.23 12.58 -1.28
C TRP A 9 -4.59 11.71 -2.38
N PHE A 10 -4.90 12.00 -3.62
CA PHE A 10 -4.31 11.34 -4.78
C PHE A 10 -3.59 12.39 -5.63
N GLY A 11 -2.36 12.11 -6.02
CA GLY A 11 -1.53 13.07 -6.72
C GLY A 11 -0.67 12.49 -7.82
N ALA A 12 0.10 13.37 -8.45
CA ALA A 12 1.09 13.02 -9.46
C ALA A 12 2.49 13.48 -9.05
N PHE A 13 3.51 12.65 -9.25
CA PHE A 13 4.91 13.00 -9.09
C PHE A 13 5.52 13.18 -10.47
N LEU A 14 5.98 14.40 -10.79
CA LEU A 14 6.50 14.71 -12.12
C LEU A 14 7.94 15.23 -12.06
N VAL A 15 8.78 14.68 -12.94
CA VAL A 15 10.20 15.02 -13.03
C VAL A 15 10.38 16.33 -13.81
N PRO A 16 11.07 17.35 -13.27
CA PRO A 16 11.16 18.69 -13.86
C PRO A 16 12.16 18.80 -15.03
N GLU A 17 12.18 17.84 -15.96
CA GLU A 17 13.07 17.85 -17.12
C GLU A 17 12.84 19.09 -18.01
N ALA A 18 13.87 19.92 -18.16
CA ALA A 18 13.80 21.17 -18.93
C ALA A 18 13.51 20.92 -20.42
N ALA A 19 14.06 19.85 -21.00
CA ALA A 19 13.81 19.44 -22.39
C ALA A 19 12.35 19.02 -22.62
N ALA A 20 11.67 18.53 -21.58
CA ALA A 20 10.30 18.05 -21.63
C ALA A 20 9.29 19.02 -20.97
N LYS A 21 9.68 20.28 -20.72
CA LYS A 21 8.87 21.25 -19.96
C LYS A 21 7.41 21.36 -20.45
N ASP A 22 7.18 21.39 -21.77
CA ASP A 22 5.84 21.58 -22.30
C ASP A 22 4.97 20.33 -22.06
N ARG A 23 5.58 19.14 -22.05
CA ARG A 23 4.92 17.88 -21.68
C ARG A 23 4.58 17.87 -20.19
N LEU A 24 5.52 18.26 -19.33
CA LEU A 24 5.27 18.40 -17.89
C LEU A 24 4.09 19.35 -17.63
N LEU A 25 4.11 20.56 -18.20
CA LEU A 25 3.05 21.55 -18.00
C LEU A 25 1.67 21.00 -18.41
N ARG A 26 1.59 20.25 -19.53
CA ARG A 26 0.35 19.59 -19.94
C ARG A 26 -0.11 18.54 -18.93
N HIS A 27 0.78 17.70 -18.43
CA HIS A 27 0.43 16.67 -17.44
C HIS A 27 -0.03 17.28 -16.12
N VAL A 28 0.56 18.40 -15.68
CA VAL A 28 0.09 19.11 -14.47
C VAL A 28 -1.32 19.67 -14.66
N VAL A 29 -1.58 20.32 -15.80
CA VAL A 29 -2.92 20.85 -16.12
C VAL A 29 -3.93 19.71 -16.23
N GLN A 30 -3.55 18.58 -16.83
CA GLN A 30 -4.39 17.39 -16.88
C GLN A 30 -4.69 16.85 -15.49
N ALA A 31 -3.70 16.72 -14.60
CA ALA A 31 -3.88 16.28 -13.23
C ALA A 31 -4.88 17.18 -12.46
N ASP A 32 -4.78 18.50 -12.62
CA ASP A 32 -5.70 19.48 -12.04
C ASP A 32 -7.13 19.32 -12.58
N GLN A 33 -7.28 19.09 -13.90
CA GLN A 33 -8.57 18.87 -14.56
C GLN A 33 -9.21 17.53 -14.18
N LEU A 34 -8.41 16.49 -13.97
CA LEU A 34 -8.85 15.17 -13.49
C LEU A 34 -9.23 15.18 -12.00
N GLY A 35 -8.98 16.28 -11.29
CA GLY A 35 -9.32 16.42 -9.86
C GLY A 35 -8.36 15.71 -8.92
N LEU A 36 -7.10 15.53 -9.32
CA LEU A 36 -6.05 15.11 -8.39
C LEU A 36 -5.78 16.21 -7.36
N ASP A 37 -5.49 15.81 -6.13
CA ASP A 37 -5.39 16.68 -4.96
C ASP A 37 -4.04 17.42 -4.91
N LEU A 38 -2.97 16.83 -5.44
CA LEU A 38 -1.63 17.42 -5.40
C LEU A 38 -0.74 17.02 -6.59
N VAL A 39 0.25 17.87 -6.87
CA VAL A 39 1.40 17.54 -7.71
C VAL A 39 2.70 17.73 -6.93
N GLY A 40 3.50 16.66 -6.91
CA GLY A 40 4.85 16.60 -6.37
C GLY A 40 5.89 16.88 -7.46
N ILE A 41 6.81 17.82 -7.20
CA ILE A 41 7.96 18.11 -8.08
C ILE A 41 9.25 17.95 -7.29
N GLN A 42 10.14 17.05 -7.72
CA GLN A 42 11.42 16.86 -7.04
C GLN A 42 12.34 18.08 -7.17
N ASP A 43 13.17 18.32 -6.15
CA ASP A 43 14.14 19.41 -6.14
C ASP A 43 15.58 18.89 -6.11
N HIS A 44 16.22 18.92 -7.28
CA HIS A 44 17.62 18.57 -7.44
C HIS A 44 18.35 19.70 -8.18
N PRO A 45 18.65 20.84 -7.52
CA PRO A 45 19.22 22.02 -8.19
C PRO A 45 20.56 21.76 -8.90
N TYR A 46 21.28 20.71 -8.47
CA TYR A 46 22.54 20.26 -9.06
C TYR A 46 22.36 19.35 -10.29
N GLN A 47 21.13 18.99 -10.68
CA GLN A 47 20.87 18.25 -11.91
C GLN A 47 20.67 19.22 -13.08
N PRO A 48 21.64 19.34 -14.02
CA PRO A 48 21.61 20.38 -15.04
C PRO A 48 20.48 20.22 -16.07
N ALA A 49 19.88 19.02 -16.16
CA ALA A 49 18.74 18.77 -17.04
C ALA A 49 17.41 19.23 -16.44
N PHE A 50 17.37 19.58 -15.16
CA PHE A 50 16.14 19.94 -14.46
C PHE A 50 15.92 21.44 -14.41
N LEU A 51 14.65 21.85 -14.45
CA LEU A 51 14.23 23.18 -14.07
C LEU A 51 14.39 23.38 -12.55
N ASP A 52 14.65 24.61 -12.12
CA ASP A 52 14.52 24.95 -10.70
C ASP A 52 13.07 24.74 -10.24
N THR A 53 12.91 23.93 -9.21
CA THR A 53 11.60 23.51 -8.69
C THR A 53 10.77 24.71 -8.21
N TRP A 54 11.37 25.70 -7.55
CA TRP A 54 10.60 26.84 -7.03
C TRP A 54 10.06 27.74 -8.14
N THR A 55 10.90 28.01 -9.14
CA THR A 55 10.52 28.73 -10.36
C THR A 55 9.41 27.99 -11.11
N LEU A 56 9.53 26.66 -11.23
CA LEU A 56 8.50 25.84 -11.87
C LEU A 56 7.18 25.88 -11.10
N LEU A 57 7.19 25.64 -9.78
CA LEU A 57 5.96 25.67 -8.96
C LEU A 57 5.24 27.02 -9.06
N SER A 58 5.98 28.14 -9.12
CA SER A 58 5.39 29.47 -9.35
C SER A 58 4.65 29.57 -10.69
N THR A 59 5.21 28.96 -11.75
CA THR A 59 4.54 28.88 -13.06
C THR A 59 3.33 27.96 -13.02
N LEU A 60 3.40 26.86 -12.27
CA LEU A 60 2.29 25.91 -12.11
C LEU A 60 1.12 26.51 -11.33
N ALA A 61 1.39 27.36 -10.34
CA ALA A 61 0.36 28.09 -9.60
C ALA A 61 -0.57 28.88 -10.52
N GLU A 62 -0.02 29.60 -11.50
CA GLU A 62 -0.78 30.36 -12.49
C GLU A 62 -1.49 29.50 -13.54
N LYS A 63 -1.02 28.26 -13.75
CA LYS A 63 -1.57 27.36 -14.77
C LYS A 63 -2.65 26.41 -14.25
N THR A 64 -2.89 26.40 -12.95
CA THR A 64 -3.79 25.44 -12.28
C THR A 64 -4.70 26.15 -11.32
N GLU A 65 -5.88 25.57 -11.08
CA GLU A 65 -6.93 26.19 -10.26
C GLU A 65 -7.10 25.53 -8.90
N ARG A 66 -6.93 24.20 -8.79
CA ARG A 66 -7.33 23.43 -7.59
C ARG A 66 -6.20 22.63 -6.97
N ILE A 67 -5.35 22.02 -7.79
CA ILE A 67 -4.32 21.08 -7.36
C ILE A 67 -3.33 21.74 -6.40
N ARG A 68 -2.95 21.03 -5.34
CA ARG A 68 -1.90 21.49 -4.42
C ARG A 68 -0.52 21.36 -5.03
N LEU A 69 0.37 22.28 -4.70
CA LEU A 69 1.73 22.36 -5.20
C LEU A 69 2.68 21.95 -4.08
N VAL A 70 3.42 20.87 -4.29
CA VAL A 70 4.32 20.29 -3.27
C VAL A 70 5.71 20.08 -3.88
N PRO A 71 6.78 20.71 -3.35
CA PRO A 71 8.12 20.23 -3.63
C PRO A 71 8.30 18.85 -2.97
N ASP A 72 8.76 17.85 -3.71
CA ASP A 72 8.79 16.46 -3.24
C ASP A 72 10.19 15.83 -3.37
N VAL A 73 11.11 16.05 -2.44
CA VAL A 73 11.09 17.10 -1.40
C VAL A 73 12.15 18.15 -1.71
N ILE A 74 12.01 19.34 -1.12
CA ILE A 74 12.95 20.43 -1.36
C ILE A 74 14.34 20.17 -0.75
N ASN A 75 15.39 20.60 -1.44
CA ASN A 75 16.77 20.45 -1.00
C ASN A 75 17.13 21.56 0.01
N LEU A 76 16.89 21.31 1.32
CA LEU A 76 17.18 22.28 2.38
C LEU A 76 18.64 22.80 2.37
N PRO A 77 19.70 21.98 2.13
CA PRO A 77 21.07 22.47 2.14
C PRO A 77 21.40 23.59 1.15
N LEU A 78 20.61 23.75 0.10
CA LEU A 78 20.76 24.81 -0.90
C LEU A 78 19.73 25.94 -0.75
N ARG A 79 18.84 25.87 0.25
CA ARG A 79 17.74 26.82 0.44
C ARG A 79 17.67 27.26 1.91
N PRO A 80 18.28 28.41 2.28
CA PRO A 80 18.27 28.90 3.65
C PRO A 80 16.85 28.98 4.22
N PRO A 81 16.59 28.49 5.45
CA PRO A 81 15.23 28.27 5.95
C PRO A 81 14.41 29.56 6.05
N ALA A 82 15.04 30.69 6.37
CA ALA A 82 14.34 31.97 6.41
C ALA A 82 13.88 32.45 5.03
N VAL A 83 14.69 32.21 3.99
CA VAL A 83 14.33 32.53 2.61
C VAL A 83 13.25 31.55 2.13
N LEU A 84 13.41 30.27 2.46
CA LEU A 84 12.44 29.23 2.13
C LEU A 84 11.07 29.50 2.76
N ALA A 85 11.01 29.91 4.02
CA ALA A 85 9.77 30.30 4.71
C ALA A 85 9.04 31.41 3.95
N ARG A 86 9.74 32.50 3.62
CA ARG A 86 9.15 33.63 2.87
C ARG A 86 8.67 33.20 1.49
N ALA A 87 9.47 32.38 0.80
CA ALA A 87 9.15 31.93 -0.53
C ALA A 87 7.95 30.97 -0.55
N ALA A 88 7.81 30.08 0.44
CA ALA A 88 6.66 29.20 0.60
C ALA A 88 5.39 29.99 0.94
N ALA A 89 5.44 30.93 1.88
CA ALA A 89 4.29 31.78 2.18
C ALA A 89 3.88 32.65 0.98
N SER A 90 4.85 33.16 0.21
CA SER A 90 4.57 33.92 -0.99
C SER A 90 3.88 33.07 -2.06
N LEU A 91 4.39 31.86 -2.32
CA LEU A 91 3.77 30.94 -3.26
C LEU A 91 2.38 30.50 -2.78
N ASP A 92 2.19 30.34 -1.47
CA ASP A 92 0.88 29.99 -0.91
C ASP A 92 -0.15 31.11 -1.11
N ILE A 93 0.25 32.36 -0.89
CA ILE A 93 -0.59 33.54 -1.19
C ILE A 93 -0.91 33.60 -2.69
N LEU A 94 0.09 33.45 -3.55
CA LEU A 94 -0.07 33.54 -5.02
C LEU A 94 -0.95 32.41 -5.57
N SER A 95 -0.84 31.20 -5.02
CA SER A 95 -1.63 30.04 -5.43
C SER A 95 -3.04 30.03 -4.83
N GLY A 96 -3.35 30.91 -3.87
CA GLY A 96 -4.63 30.93 -3.18
C GLY A 96 -4.78 29.86 -2.10
N GLY A 97 -3.69 29.49 -1.43
CA GLY A 97 -3.69 28.54 -0.31
C GLY A 97 -3.54 27.07 -0.71
N ARG A 98 -2.68 26.80 -1.71
CA ARG A 98 -2.51 25.48 -2.31
C ARG A 98 -1.12 24.88 -2.08
N VAL A 99 -0.31 25.41 -1.16
CA VAL A 99 1.06 24.93 -0.95
C VAL A 99 1.18 24.04 0.28
N GLU A 100 1.86 22.92 0.11
CA GLU A 100 2.44 22.15 1.22
C GLU A 100 3.95 22.09 0.99
N LEU A 101 4.75 22.06 2.06
CA LEU A 101 6.20 22.16 1.96
C LEU A 101 6.85 20.81 2.28
N GLY A 102 7.15 20.02 1.25
CA GLY A 102 8.04 18.87 1.39
C GLY A 102 9.50 19.31 1.58
N VAL A 103 10.16 18.85 2.63
CA VAL A 103 11.55 19.22 2.97
C VAL A 103 12.40 17.99 3.24
N GLY A 104 13.56 17.92 2.57
CA GLY A 104 14.59 16.92 2.81
C GLY A 104 15.82 17.52 3.47
N ALA A 105 16.45 16.75 4.37
CA ALA A 105 17.73 17.12 4.99
C ALA A 105 18.91 17.15 4.00
N GLY A 106 18.72 16.65 2.77
CA GLY A 106 19.74 16.49 1.73
C GLY A 106 20.29 15.06 1.64
N ALA A 107 20.58 14.61 0.42
CA ALA A 107 21.09 13.26 0.15
C ALA A 107 22.35 13.27 -0.74
N PHE A 108 22.35 14.06 -1.82
CA PHE A 108 23.45 14.12 -2.77
C PHE A 108 24.44 15.24 -2.43
N TRP A 109 25.30 14.98 -1.45
CA TRP A 109 26.19 16.00 -0.89
C TRP A 109 27.22 16.55 -1.88
N ASP A 110 27.69 15.76 -2.84
CA ASP A 110 28.68 16.25 -3.83
C ASP A 110 28.09 17.39 -4.65
N GLY A 111 26.89 17.20 -5.22
CA GLY A 111 26.18 18.25 -5.97
C GLY A 111 25.80 19.45 -5.11
N VAL A 112 25.37 19.21 -3.85
CA VAL A 112 25.11 20.30 -2.88
C VAL A 112 26.37 21.14 -2.66
N THR A 113 27.51 20.52 -2.39
CA THR A 113 28.76 21.24 -2.13
C THR A 113 29.31 21.96 -3.36
N ALA A 114 29.15 21.37 -4.55
CA ALA A 114 29.56 21.98 -5.82
C ALA A 114 28.81 23.29 -6.10
N MET A 115 27.59 23.43 -5.56
CA MET A 115 26.74 24.62 -5.66
C MET A 115 26.85 25.55 -4.44
N GLY A 116 27.86 25.35 -3.57
CA GLY A 116 28.12 26.20 -2.41
C GLY A 116 27.35 25.84 -1.13
N GLY A 117 26.59 24.73 -1.13
CA GLY A 117 25.93 24.23 0.06
C GLY A 117 26.92 23.65 1.08
N ARG A 118 26.63 23.82 2.38
CA ARG A 118 27.46 23.27 3.46
C ARG A 118 27.25 21.76 3.56
N ARG A 119 28.34 20.97 3.50
CA ARG A 119 28.31 19.54 3.83
C ARG A 119 28.11 19.37 5.33
N LEU A 120 27.13 18.56 5.71
CA LEU A 120 26.85 18.20 7.11
C LEU A 120 27.06 16.71 7.31
N ALA A 121 27.46 16.31 8.53
CA ALA A 121 27.38 14.91 8.92
C ALA A 121 25.91 14.48 8.96
N PRO A 122 25.60 13.17 8.83
CA PRO A 122 24.21 12.71 8.81
C PRO A 122 23.39 13.14 10.02
N GLY A 123 23.98 13.14 11.22
CA GLY A 123 23.31 13.61 12.44
C GLY A 123 23.01 15.11 12.41
N ASP A 124 24.03 15.90 12.08
CA ASP A 124 23.93 17.36 11.93
C ASP A 124 22.89 17.77 10.87
N ALA A 125 22.72 16.98 9.81
CA ALA A 125 21.70 17.25 8.81
C ALA A 125 20.27 17.08 9.37
N VAL A 126 20.05 16.12 10.28
CA VAL A 126 18.77 15.97 10.99
C VAL A 126 18.55 17.13 11.96
N ASP A 127 19.58 17.53 12.70
CA ASP A 127 19.49 18.65 13.65
C ASP A 127 19.26 19.97 12.93
N ALA A 128 19.93 20.19 11.79
CA ALA A 128 19.67 21.33 10.91
C ALA A 128 18.22 21.31 10.41
N LEU A 129 17.68 20.18 9.98
CA LEU A 129 16.28 20.12 9.57
C LEU A 129 15.32 20.46 10.72
N ALA A 130 15.60 20.00 11.94
CA ALA A 130 14.81 20.36 13.12
C ALA A 130 14.81 21.87 13.36
N GLU A 131 15.98 22.51 13.36
CA GLU A 131 16.11 23.97 13.49
C GLU A 131 15.40 24.72 12.35
N ALA A 132 15.52 24.23 11.11
CA ALA A 132 14.84 24.82 9.97
C ALA A 132 13.31 24.79 10.12
N ILE A 133 12.74 23.68 10.60
CA ILE A 133 11.30 23.57 10.85
C ILE A 133 10.85 24.62 11.87
N THR A 134 11.59 24.80 12.96
CA THR A 134 11.30 25.82 13.97
C THR A 134 11.37 27.23 13.37
N VAL A 135 12.46 27.55 12.67
CA VAL A 135 12.64 28.85 11.99
C VAL A 135 11.49 29.16 11.03
N MET A 136 11.06 28.19 10.21
CA MET A 136 9.98 28.40 9.25
C MET A 136 8.64 28.65 9.96
N ARG A 137 8.33 27.89 11.02
CA ARG A 137 7.10 28.06 11.80
C ARG A 137 7.05 29.39 12.55
N GLU A 138 8.16 29.82 13.11
CA GLU A 138 8.27 31.14 13.75
C GLU A 138 8.01 32.26 12.72
N LEU A 139 8.65 32.20 11.56
CA LEU A 139 8.47 33.22 10.50
C LEU A 139 7.05 33.29 9.93
N TRP A 140 6.26 32.21 10.01
CA TRP A 140 4.85 32.22 9.61
C TRP A 140 3.87 32.61 10.72
N THR A 141 4.36 32.82 11.95
CA THR A 141 3.54 33.20 13.08
C THR A 141 3.58 34.72 13.28
N PRO A 142 2.43 35.43 13.27
CA PRO A 142 2.40 36.86 13.57
C PRO A 142 2.95 37.14 14.97
N GLY A 143 3.78 38.19 15.09
CA GLY A 143 4.38 38.56 16.37
C GLY A 143 5.56 39.51 16.23
N ASP A 144 6.35 39.56 17.29
CA ASP A 144 7.56 40.37 17.39
C ASP A 144 8.68 39.86 16.46
N PRO A 145 9.74 40.67 16.22
CA PRO A 145 10.91 40.23 15.47
C PRO A 145 11.56 38.99 16.10
N ILE A 146 11.90 38.03 15.25
CA ILE A 146 12.39 36.71 15.66
C ILE A 146 13.91 36.73 15.82
N THR A 147 14.37 36.28 16.99
CA THR A 147 15.77 35.95 17.25
C THR A 147 15.83 34.45 17.54
N PHE A 148 16.65 33.75 16.75
CA PHE A 148 16.82 32.30 16.84
C PHE A 148 18.31 32.01 16.90
N GLU A 149 18.76 31.28 17.91
CA GLU A 149 20.17 30.89 18.10
C GLU A 149 20.29 29.37 18.09
N GLY A 150 20.37 28.79 16.90
CA GLY A 150 20.64 27.37 16.69
C GLY A 150 22.11 27.07 16.42
N THR A 151 22.44 25.80 16.37
CA THR A 151 23.76 25.29 15.98
C THR A 151 24.00 25.47 14.48
N HIS A 152 22.94 25.35 13.67
CA HIS A 152 23.03 25.37 12.22
C HIS A 152 22.51 26.68 11.61
N TYR A 153 21.51 27.31 12.23
CA TYR A 153 20.91 28.56 11.76
C TYR A 153 20.83 29.62 12.85
N ARG A 154 20.93 30.89 12.43
CA ARG A 154 20.82 32.05 13.32
C ARG A 154 19.93 33.12 12.68
N LEU A 155 18.99 33.66 13.45
CA LEU A 155 18.21 34.84 13.11
C LEU A 155 18.44 35.90 14.18
N GLU A 156 18.51 37.16 13.77
CA GLU A 156 18.72 38.30 14.66
C GLU A 156 17.74 39.40 14.24
N GLY A 157 16.61 39.50 14.95
CA GLY A 157 15.56 40.48 14.64
C GLY A 157 14.86 40.27 13.28
N ALA A 158 14.74 39.02 12.82
CA ALA A 158 14.08 38.71 11.56
C ALA A 158 12.57 39.01 11.65
N GLN A 159 12.06 39.84 10.73
CA GLN A 159 10.64 40.19 10.71
C GLN A 159 9.80 39.01 10.20
N PRO A 160 8.77 38.55 10.94
CA PRO A 160 7.88 37.50 10.45
C PRO A 160 7.10 37.94 9.20
N GLY A 161 6.56 36.97 8.47
CA GLY A 161 5.76 37.18 7.27
C GLY A 161 6.51 37.00 5.93
N PRO A 162 5.82 37.09 4.78
CA PRO A 162 4.37 37.25 4.67
C PRO A 162 3.62 36.06 5.28
N PHE A 163 2.37 36.28 5.70
CA PHE A 163 1.59 35.25 6.40
C PHE A 163 0.77 34.43 5.39
N PRO A 164 0.96 33.11 5.33
CA PRO A 164 0.19 32.28 4.43
C PRO A 164 -1.30 32.26 4.80
N PRO A 165 -2.22 32.19 3.82
CA PRO A 165 -3.66 32.14 4.06
C PRO A 165 -4.12 30.88 4.82
N HIS A 166 -3.31 29.81 4.84
CA HIS A 166 -3.52 28.65 5.71
C HIS A 166 -2.22 28.22 6.39
N ARG A 167 -2.33 27.28 7.34
CA ARG A 167 -1.16 26.60 7.90
C ARG A 167 -0.54 25.70 6.84
N ILE A 168 0.58 26.11 6.26
CA ILE A 168 1.40 25.27 5.37
C ILE A 168 1.92 24.09 6.19
N GLY A 169 1.61 22.86 5.78
CA GLY A 169 2.18 21.66 6.38
C GLY A 169 3.63 21.47 5.95
N ILE A 170 4.48 21.07 6.89
CA ILE A 170 5.86 20.67 6.58
C ILE A 170 5.91 19.14 6.50
N TRP A 171 6.18 18.62 5.31
CA TRP A 171 6.22 17.20 5.04
C TRP A 171 7.67 16.73 4.90
N VAL A 172 8.02 15.57 5.43
CA VAL A 172 9.42 15.11 5.44
C VAL A 172 9.56 13.80 4.68
N GLY A 173 10.52 13.76 3.76
CA GLY A 173 10.97 12.52 3.11
C GLY A 173 12.01 11.82 3.98
N SER A 174 11.60 10.85 4.79
CA SER A 174 12.46 10.19 5.78
C SER A 174 12.38 8.67 5.76
N TYR A 175 13.51 8.01 6.00
CA TYR A 175 13.64 6.53 5.98
C TYR A 175 14.39 5.93 7.17
N LYS A 176 15.38 6.64 7.71
CA LYS A 176 16.22 6.15 8.83
C LYS A 176 15.60 6.57 10.16
N ARG A 177 15.80 5.75 11.21
CA ARG A 177 15.18 5.87 12.54
C ARG A 177 15.16 7.32 13.07
N ARG A 178 16.32 7.99 13.14
CA ARG A 178 16.41 9.37 13.66
C ARG A 178 15.58 10.40 12.87
N MET A 179 15.49 10.26 11.54
CA MET A 179 14.67 11.13 10.69
C MET A 179 13.17 10.82 10.81
N LEU A 180 12.80 9.54 10.99
CA LEU A 180 11.42 9.14 11.27
C LEU A 180 10.96 9.66 12.63
N GLU A 181 11.83 9.61 13.63
CA GLU A 181 11.54 10.19 14.95
C GLU A 181 11.38 11.72 14.86
N LEU A 182 12.24 12.41 14.10
CA LEU A 182 12.05 13.84 13.82
C LEU A 182 10.69 14.12 13.17
N THR A 183 10.30 13.28 12.21
CA THR A 183 9.02 13.38 11.50
C THR A 183 7.85 13.27 12.48
N GLY A 184 7.86 12.27 13.37
CA GLY A 184 6.87 12.13 14.45
C GLY A 184 6.79 13.37 15.35
N ARG A 185 7.93 13.88 15.79
CA ARG A 185 7.98 15.01 16.72
C ARG A 185 7.57 16.34 16.11
N MET A 186 7.92 16.60 14.84
CA MET A 186 7.89 17.97 14.29
C MET A 186 7.14 18.14 12.98
N ALA A 187 6.99 17.10 12.16
CA ALA A 187 6.41 17.22 10.82
C ALA A 187 4.87 17.13 10.83
N ASP A 188 4.25 17.68 9.79
CA ASP A 188 2.81 17.60 9.52
C ASP A 188 2.50 16.52 8.48
N GLY A 189 3.52 16.05 7.77
CA GLY A 189 3.39 14.94 6.85
C GLY A 189 4.69 14.15 6.66
N TRP A 190 4.53 12.95 6.13
CA TRP A 190 5.59 12.03 5.79
C TRP A 190 5.40 11.56 4.34
N ILE A 191 6.44 11.68 3.52
CA ILE A 191 6.42 11.32 2.09
C ILE A 191 7.52 10.29 1.75
N PRO A 192 7.32 8.99 2.02
CA PRO A 192 8.22 7.95 1.53
C PRO A 192 7.97 7.69 0.03
N SER A 193 8.93 7.06 -0.64
CA SER A 193 8.74 6.54 -2.00
C SER A 193 8.95 5.02 -2.06
N SER A 194 8.13 4.34 -2.87
CA SER A 194 8.13 2.87 -2.97
C SER A 194 9.44 2.30 -3.48
N SER A 195 10.19 3.08 -4.27
CA SER A 195 11.54 2.73 -4.72
C SER A 195 12.58 2.68 -3.60
N TYR A 196 12.34 3.35 -2.47
CA TYR A 196 13.25 3.39 -1.32
C TYR A 196 12.71 2.64 -0.10
N SER A 197 11.40 2.47 0.01
CA SER A 197 10.76 1.74 1.09
C SER A 197 9.53 1.07 0.55
N ALA A 198 9.66 -0.24 0.32
CA ALA A 198 8.57 -1.08 -0.12
C ALA A 198 7.50 -1.18 0.99
N PRO A 199 6.25 -1.53 0.67
CA PRO A 199 5.14 -1.40 1.62
C PRO A 199 5.32 -2.18 2.95
N GLU A 200 6.17 -3.21 2.99
CA GLU A 200 6.65 -3.93 4.18
C GLU A 200 7.22 -2.97 5.23
N GLU A 201 8.11 -2.10 4.77
CA GLU A 201 8.88 -1.22 5.62
C GLU A 201 8.04 -0.06 6.10
N ILE A 202 7.01 0.31 5.33
CA ILE A 202 6.11 1.42 5.64
C ILE A 202 5.41 1.21 6.99
N ALA A 203 5.01 -0.02 7.32
CA ALA A 203 4.40 -0.31 8.63
C ALA A 203 5.39 -0.18 9.79
N ARG A 204 6.63 -0.66 9.61
CA ARG A 204 7.68 -0.52 10.64
C ARG A 204 8.06 0.96 10.83
N GLN A 205 8.18 1.72 9.74
CA GLN A 205 8.51 3.13 9.76
C GLN A 205 7.40 3.97 10.39
N THR A 206 6.15 3.65 10.10
CA THR A 206 4.98 4.30 10.71
C THR A 206 4.97 4.15 12.23
N ARG A 207 5.25 2.96 12.77
CA ARG A 207 5.36 2.76 14.24
C ARG A 207 6.44 3.63 14.88
N VAL A 208 7.53 3.92 14.17
CA VAL A 208 8.58 4.83 14.66
C VAL A 208 8.04 6.26 14.76
N ILE A 209 7.35 6.70 13.71
CA ILE A 209 6.76 8.04 13.64
C ILE A 209 5.72 8.20 14.74
N ASP A 210 4.85 7.22 14.92
CA ASP A 210 3.75 7.27 15.88
C ASP A 210 4.28 7.32 17.32
N ALA A 211 5.22 6.45 17.67
CA ALA A 211 5.86 6.48 18.99
C ALA A 211 6.54 7.83 19.28
N ALA A 212 7.20 8.42 18.27
CA ALA A 212 7.85 9.72 18.42
C ALA A 212 6.87 10.89 18.50
N ALA A 213 5.72 10.80 17.83
CA ALA A 213 4.63 11.78 17.94
C ALA A 213 4.02 11.73 19.34
N GLU A 214 3.71 10.53 19.84
CA GLU A 214 3.17 10.30 21.18
C GLU A 214 4.14 10.80 22.28
N GLU A 215 5.44 10.48 22.16
CA GLU A 215 6.47 10.98 23.07
C GLU A 215 6.55 12.51 23.10
N ALA A 216 6.27 13.16 21.98
CA ALA A 216 6.19 14.63 21.87
C ALA A 216 4.80 15.20 22.27
N GLY A 217 3.87 14.37 22.75
CA GLY A 217 2.53 14.79 23.15
C GLY A 217 1.62 15.18 21.97
N ARG A 218 1.91 14.68 20.77
CA ARG A 218 1.12 14.91 19.55
C ARG A 218 0.26 13.69 19.24
N ASP A 219 -0.88 13.92 18.59
CA ASP A 219 -1.69 12.83 18.04
C ASP A 219 -1.07 12.36 16.71
N PRO A 220 -0.65 11.08 16.57
CA PRO A 220 -0.10 10.55 15.32
C PRO A 220 -1.00 10.76 14.10
N ARG A 221 -2.32 10.88 14.31
CA ARG A 221 -3.31 11.12 13.24
C ARG A 221 -3.21 12.52 12.63
N GLU A 222 -2.51 13.45 13.26
CA GLU A 222 -2.20 14.77 12.70
C GLU A 222 -1.14 14.70 11.59
N ILE A 223 -0.39 13.59 11.51
CA ILE A 223 0.69 13.42 10.54
C ILE A 223 0.12 12.77 9.28
N ARG A 224 0.04 13.54 8.20
CA ARG A 224 -0.37 13.01 6.89
C ARG A 224 0.68 12.02 6.39
N ARG A 225 0.26 10.86 5.92
CA ARG A 225 1.12 9.84 5.30
C ARG A 225 0.80 9.76 3.82
N VAL A 226 1.73 10.21 2.97
CA VAL A 226 1.56 10.31 1.52
C VAL A 226 2.61 9.47 0.83
N TYR A 227 2.25 8.43 0.08
CA TYR A 227 3.22 7.50 -0.46
C TYR A 227 3.45 7.76 -1.96
N ASN A 228 4.70 8.03 -2.35
CA ASN A 228 5.07 8.10 -3.76
C ASN A 228 5.13 6.68 -4.31
N ILE A 229 4.28 6.39 -5.29
CA ILE A 229 4.07 5.07 -5.86
C ILE A 229 4.39 5.08 -7.35
N GLY A 230 4.79 3.92 -7.87
CA GLY A 230 5.02 3.68 -9.28
C GLY A 230 4.74 2.22 -9.58
N GLY A 231 4.35 1.94 -10.81
CA GLY A 231 3.87 0.61 -11.20
C GLY A 231 3.52 0.57 -12.68
N SER A 232 2.80 -0.48 -13.09
CA SER A 232 2.33 -0.67 -14.45
C SER A 232 0.84 -1.02 -14.48
N PHE A 233 0.07 -0.32 -15.31
CA PHE A 233 -1.30 -0.68 -15.62
C PHE A 233 -1.34 -1.69 -16.78
N SER A 234 -1.78 -2.92 -16.49
CA SER A 234 -1.94 -3.99 -17.47
C SER A 234 -3.29 -4.71 -17.29
N PRO A 235 -3.85 -5.33 -18.34
CA PRO A 235 -5.12 -6.09 -18.20
C PRO A 235 -5.01 -7.29 -17.25
N LEU A 236 -3.82 -7.88 -17.16
CA LEU A 236 -3.54 -9.03 -16.31
C LEU A 236 -2.63 -8.61 -15.16
N ALA A 237 -2.85 -9.20 -13.98
CA ALA A 237 -1.95 -9.06 -12.85
C ALA A 237 -0.55 -9.57 -13.22
N GLY A 238 0.45 -8.78 -12.90
CA GLY A 238 1.86 -9.12 -13.05
C GLY A 238 2.55 -9.17 -11.68
N PRO A 239 3.80 -9.64 -11.61
CA PRO A 239 4.51 -9.70 -10.35
C PRO A 239 4.89 -8.31 -9.82
N GLY A 240 4.88 -8.16 -8.50
CA GLY A 240 5.32 -6.94 -7.82
C GLY A 240 4.19 -6.02 -7.40
N PHE A 241 4.55 -4.98 -6.65
CA PHE A 241 3.61 -3.97 -6.16
C PHE A 241 3.09 -3.11 -7.33
N LEU A 242 1.76 -2.92 -7.39
CA LEU A 242 1.09 -2.09 -8.40
C LEU A 242 1.42 -2.48 -9.85
N ASN A 243 1.29 -3.77 -10.16
CA ASN A 243 1.49 -4.31 -11.51
C ASN A 243 0.27 -5.12 -11.93
N GLY A 244 -0.64 -4.52 -12.71
CA GLY A 244 -1.90 -5.15 -13.05
C GLY A 244 -3.03 -4.16 -13.32
N PRO A 245 -4.29 -4.63 -13.30
CA PRO A 245 -5.45 -3.80 -13.59
C PRO A 245 -5.70 -2.77 -12.47
N ALA A 246 -6.47 -1.72 -12.78
CA ALA A 246 -6.80 -0.66 -11.82
C ALA A 246 -7.52 -1.18 -10.56
N SER A 247 -8.27 -2.28 -10.66
CA SER A 247 -8.89 -2.95 -9.51
C SER A 247 -7.87 -3.46 -8.50
N LEU A 248 -6.81 -4.13 -8.98
CA LEU A 248 -5.70 -4.61 -8.15
C LEU A 248 -4.98 -3.45 -7.47
N TRP A 249 -4.74 -2.37 -8.19
CA TRP A 249 -4.19 -1.15 -7.60
C TRP A 249 -5.08 -0.62 -6.49
N ALA A 250 -6.39 -0.51 -6.72
CA ALA A 250 -7.32 -0.01 -5.71
C ALA A 250 -7.34 -0.88 -4.46
N GLU A 251 -7.33 -2.21 -4.60
CA GLU A 251 -7.23 -3.16 -3.50
C GLU A 251 -5.96 -2.96 -2.67
N GLN A 252 -4.79 -2.99 -3.31
CA GLN A 252 -3.50 -2.85 -2.64
C GLN A 252 -3.37 -1.50 -1.92
N LEU A 253 -3.82 -0.41 -2.54
CA LEU A 253 -3.79 0.91 -1.91
C LEU A 253 -4.79 1.02 -0.75
N THR A 254 -5.96 0.37 -0.86
CA THR A 254 -6.97 0.31 0.20
C THR A 254 -6.42 -0.44 1.42
N GLU A 255 -5.72 -1.55 1.19
CA GLU A 255 -5.02 -2.28 2.25
C GLU A 255 -4.06 -1.36 3.01
N LEU A 256 -3.21 -0.58 2.32
CA LEU A 256 -2.28 0.35 2.96
C LEU A 256 -2.97 1.46 3.76
N VAL A 257 -4.17 1.89 3.35
CA VAL A 257 -4.99 2.80 4.15
C VAL A 257 -5.43 2.12 5.45
N HIS A 258 -5.91 0.88 5.39
CA HIS A 258 -6.43 0.19 6.58
C HIS A 258 -5.32 -0.29 7.53
N THR A 259 -4.28 -0.91 7.01
CA THR A 259 -3.24 -1.58 7.80
C THR A 259 -2.18 -0.61 8.31
N VAL A 260 -1.78 0.37 7.49
CA VAL A 260 -0.71 1.31 7.84
C VAL A 260 -1.22 2.74 8.00
N GLY A 261 -2.49 3.01 7.74
CA GLY A 261 -3.04 4.36 7.90
C GLY A 261 -2.49 5.35 6.87
N MET A 262 -2.16 4.89 5.65
CA MET A 262 -1.86 5.81 4.56
C MET A 262 -3.04 6.76 4.33
N THR A 263 -2.72 8.01 4.00
CA THR A 263 -3.71 9.08 3.79
C THR A 263 -3.57 9.74 2.42
N GLY A 264 -2.63 9.27 1.60
CA GLY A 264 -2.55 9.68 0.22
C GLY A 264 -1.50 8.91 -0.58
N PHE A 265 -1.63 8.99 -1.90
CA PHE A 265 -0.82 8.28 -2.88
C PHE A 265 -0.50 9.19 -4.05
N VAL A 266 0.77 9.24 -4.43
CA VAL A 266 1.25 10.14 -5.49
C VAL A 266 1.91 9.29 -6.57
N LEU A 267 1.28 9.23 -7.74
CA LEU A 267 1.71 8.40 -8.85
C LEU A 267 2.88 9.07 -9.58
N GLY A 268 4.04 8.40 -9.63
CA GLY A 268 5.05 8.60 -10.65
C GLY A 268 4.66 7.81 -11.90
N PRO A 269 4.10 8.47 -12.94
CA PRO A 269 3.56 7.75 -14.09
C PRO A 269 4.67 7.10 -14.93
N GLY A 270 4.30 6.07 -15.70
CA GLY A 270 5.18 5.38 -16.63
C GLY A 270 5.38 6.16 -17.93
N LEU A 271 5.67 5.41 -19.01
CA LEU A 271 5.95 5.99 -20.33
C LEU A 271 4.74 6.72 -20.93
N ASP A 272 3.52 6.23 -20.67
CA ASP A 272 2.27 6.84 -21.12
C ASP A 272 1.58 7.57 -19.95
N ALA A 273 2.22 8.67 -19.54
CA ALA A 273 1.75 9.42 -18.38
C ALA A 273 0.35 10.01 -18.56
N GLU A 274 -0.08 10.34 -19.77
CA GLU A 274 -1.43 10.85 -20.02
C GLU A 274 -2.48 9.78 -19.69
N ARG A 275 -2.25 8.54 -20.12
CA ARG A 275 -3.11 7.40 -19.80
C ARG A 275 -3.05 7.03 -18.32
N ASP A 276 -1.85 6.93 -17.76
CA ASP A 276 -1.65 6.49 -16.37
C ASP A 276 -2.32 7.46 -15.38
N LEU A 277 -2.19 8.77 -15.59
CA LEU A 277 -2.85 9.79 -14.77
C LEU A 277 -4.38 9.67 -14.85
N ARG A 278 -4.92 9.39 -16.04
CA ARG A 278 -6.36 9.22 -16.25
C ARG A 278 -6.89 7.98 -15.53
N VAL A 279 -6.28 6.81 -15.74
CA VAL A 279 -6.66 5.57 -15.06
C VAL A 279 -6.58 5.73 -13.54
N PHE A 280 -5.51 6.37 -13.06
CA PHE A 280 -5.33 6.60 -11.62
C PHE A 280 -6.41 7.52 -11.03
N ALA A 281 -6.74 8.62 -11.71
CA ALA A 281 -7.71 9.59 -11.22
C ALA A 281 -9.17 9.14 -11.38
N GLU A 282 -9.51 8.47 -12.48
CA GLU A 282 -10.89 8.11 -12.84
C GLU A 282 -11.30 6.72 -12.33
N GLU A 283 -10.35 5.79 -12.18
CA GLU A 283 -10.64 4.40 -11.77
C GLU A 283 -10.12 4.10 -10.37
N VAL A 284 -8.82 4.28 -10.13
CA VAL A 284 -8.16 3.87 -8.87
C VAL A 284 -8.60 4.73 -7.69
N ALA A 285 -8.43 6.06 -7.77
CA ALA A 285 -8.70 6.97 -6.67
C ALA A 285 -10.17 6.89 -6.17
N PRO A 286 -11.20 6.88 -7.05
CA PRO A 286 -12.58 6.72 -6.62
C PRO A 286 -12.85 5.34 -6.02
N ALA A 287 -12.22 4.27 -6.54
CA ALA A 287 -12.38 2.92 -5.98
C ALA A 287 -11.82 2.81 -4.56
N VAL A 288 -10.61 3.35 -4.30
CA VAL A 288 -10.03 3.39 -2.95
C VAL A 288 -10.90 4.21 -2.00
N ARG A 289 -11.37 5.39 -2.43
CA ARG A 289 -12.25 6.23 -1.60
C ARG A 289 -13.56 5.54 -1.23
N ARG A 290 -14.17 4.80 -2.17
CA ARG A 290 -15.37 3.99 -1.90
C ARG A 290 -15.07 2.88 -0.90
N ALA A 291 -14.03 2.08 -1.15
CA ALA A 291 -13.69 0.95 -0.30
C ALA A 291 -13.37 1.36 1.15
N VAL A 292 -12.66 2.48 1.34
CA VAL A 292 -12.36 3.03 2.68
C VAL A 292 -13.59 3.63 3.37
N GLY A 293 -14.55 4.13 2.58
CA GLY A 293 -15.76 4.79 3.04
C GLY A 293 -16.96 3.91 3.32
N GLU A 294 -16.86 2.61 3.05
CA GLU A 294 -17.90 1.61 3.33
C GLU A 294 -17.64 0.74 4.60
N PRO A 295 -17.06 1.24 5.71
CA PRO A 295 -16.73 0.36 6.84
C PRO A 295 -17.95 -0.15 7.62
N GLU A 296 -19.16 0.39 7.42
CA GLU A 296 -20.37 -0.02 8.18
C GLU A 296 -21.14 -1.21 7.56
N LEU A 297 -20.97 -1.52 6.27
CA LEU A 297 -21.67 -2.64 5.62
C LEU A 297 -20.89 -3.95 5.68
N ALA A 298 -19.55 -3.91 5.71
CA ALA A 298 -18.71 -5.10 5.77
C ALA A 298 -18.80 -5.80 7.15
N VAL A 299 -18.74 -5.04 8.25
CA VAL A 299 -18.79 -5.58 9.63
C VAL A 299 -20.17 -6.18 9.98
N GLN A 300 -21.25 -5.71 9.34
CA GLN A 300 -22.58 -6.34 9.49
C GLN A 300 -22.73 -7.60 8.63
N ARG A 301 -22.06 -7.69 7.47
CA ARG A 301 -22.05 -8.90 6.64
C ARG A 301 -21.25 -10.04 7.28
N GLU A 302 -20.13 -9.72 7.93
CA GLU A 302 -19.25 -10.68 8.62
C GLU A 302 -19.97 -11.46 9.75
N ARG A 303 -20.92 -10.81 10.45
CA ARG A 303 -21.70 -11.47 11.53
C ARG A 303 -22.80 -12.41 11.02
N THR A 304 -23.03 -12.47 9.71
CA THR A 304 -24.18 -13.19 9.11
C THR A 304 -23.76 -14.20 8.03
N ARG A 305 -22.46 -14.35 7.73
CA ARG A 305 -21.95 -15.32 6.76
C ARG A 305 -21.77 -16.71 7.38
N THR A 306 -22.26 -17.71 6.65
CA THR A 306 -22.20 -19.13 6.99
C THR A 306 -20.75 -19.62 6.97
N THR A 307 -20.35 -20.42 7.97
CA THR A 307 -19.02 -21.06 8.06
C THR A 307 -19.08 -22.57 7.88
N GLU A 308 -20.16 -23.05 7.28
CA GLU A 308 -20.41 -24.46 7.03
C GLU A 308 -20.66 -24.61 5.53
N LEU A 309 -20.01 -25.59 4.93
CA LEU A 309 -20.29 -25.98 3.55
C LEU A 309 -21.65 -26.68 3.52
N ASP A 310 -22.51 -26.28 2.59
CA ASP A 310 -23.76 -27.01 2.33
C ASP A 310 -23.46 -28.22 1.44
N GLU A 311 -22.94 -29.28 2.04
CA GLU A 311 -22.57 -30.50 1.33
C GLU A 311 -23.79 -31.24 0.75
N ALA A 312 -24.93 -31.17 1.45
CA ALA A 312 -26.17 -31.83 1.03
C ALA A 312 -26.75 -31.23 -0.26
N GLY A 313 -26.44 -29.96 -0.54
CA GLY A 313 -26.84 -29.25 -1.75
C GLY A 313 -25.87 -29.37 -2.93
N ARG A 314 -24.83 -30.21 -2.85
CA ARG A 314 -23.86 -30.39 -3.94
C ARG A 314 -24.51 -31.04 -5.18
N PRO A 315 -24.52 -30.37 -6.35
CA PRO A 315 -24.93 -31.01 -7.59
C PRO A 315 -23.87 -31.99 -8.09
N HIS A 316 -24.27 -32.97 -8.89
CA HIS A 316 -23.35 -33.91 -9.53
C HIS A 316 -23.57 -33.88 -11.05
N ALA A 317 -22.49 -33.76 -11.80
CA ALA A 317 -22.53 -33.83 -13.25
C ALA A 317 -22.58 -35.29 -13.73
N PRO A 318 -23.16 -35.58 -14.91
CA PRO A 318 -23.17 -36.92 -15.47
C PRO A 318 -21.74 -37.44 -15.71
N LYS A 319 -21.34 -38.51 -15.02
CA LYS A 319 -20.02 -39.13 -15.20
C LYS A 319 -19.90 -39.72 -16.61
N ARG A 320 -18.86 -39.33 -17.35
CA ARG A 320 -18.54 -39.85 -18.68
C ARG A 320 -17.39 -40.87 -18.59
N ASP A 321 -17.31 -41.78 -19.57
CA ASP A 321 -16.29 -42.84 -19.54
C ASP A 321 -14.89 -42.26 -19.77
N SER A 322 -14.07 -42.30 -18.73
CA SER A 322 -12.70 -41.79 -18.73
C SER A 322 -11.69 -42.78 -19.32
N ALA A 323 -12.11 -44.01 -19.67
CA ALA A 323 -11.25 -45.03 -20.28
C ALA A 323 -10.69 -44.59 -21.65
N THR A 324 -11.38 -43.69 -22.33
CA THR A 324 -10.98 -43.17 -23.66
C THR A 324 -9.97 -42.02 -23.60
N LEU A 325 -9.67 -41.48 -22.41
CA LEU A 325 -8.70 -40.37 -22.27
C LEU A 325 -7.28 -40.82 -22.59
N SER A 326 -6.52 -39.95 -23.26
CA SER A 326 -5.09 -40.17 -23.46
C SER A 326 -4.31 -40.03 -22.14
N PRO A 327 -3.08 -40.56 -22.04
CA PRO A 327 -2.22 -40.35 -20.87
C PRO A 327 -2.00 -38.86 -20.53
N ALA A 328 -1.85 -38.01 -21.55
CA ALA A 328 -1.66 -36.56 -21.37
C ALA A 328 -2.92 -35.89 -20.78
N GLN A 329 -4.11 -36.30 -21.24
CA GLN A 329 -5.37 -35.77 -20.71
C GLN A 329 -5.62 -36.22 -19.27
N ARG A 330 -5.30 -37.47 -18.92
CA ARG A 330 -5.37 -37.93 -17.52
C ARG A 330 -4.41 -37.16 -16.61
N GLN A 331 -3.26 -36.75 -17.14
CA GLN A 331 -2.27 -35.98 -16.37
C GLN A 331 -2.77 -34.58 -16.01
N LEU A 332 -3.62 -33.96 -16.84
CA LEU A 332 -4.19 -32.64 -16.52
C LEU A 332 -5.08 -32.69 -15.28
N GLY A 333 -5.99 -33.66 -15.20
CA GLY A 333 -6.82 -33.87 -14.01
C GLY A 333 -6.02 -34.32 -12.79
N GLN A 334 -4.99 -35.14 -13.00
CA GLN A 334 -4.09 -35.57 -11.92
C GLN A 334 -3.32 -34.39 -11.29
N HIS A 335 -3.01 -33.34 -12.06
CA HIS A 335 -2.31 -32.18 -11.54
C HIS A 335 -3.09 -31.48 -10.42
N LEU A 336 -4.42 -31.38 -10.55
CA LEU A 336 -5.30 -30.82 -9.53
C LEU A 336 -5.22 -31.63 -8.22
N VAL A 337 -5.30 -32.96 -8.32
CA VAL A 337 -5.16 -33.88 -7.18
C VAL A 337 -3.80 -33.70 -6.49
N ASP A 338 -2.72 -33.59 -7.27
CA ASP A 338 -1.36 -33.40 -6.72
C ASP A 338 -1.23 -32.07 -5.96
N VAL A 339 -1.90 -31.01 -6.43
CA VAL A 339 -1.97 -29.70 -5.74
C VAL A 339 -2.75 -29.82 -4.43
N HIS A 340 -3.94 -30.44 -4.46
CA HIS A 340 -4.76 -30.66 -3.27
C HIS A 340 -4.08 -31.51 -2.21
N ASP A 341 -3.38 -32.57 -2.62
CA ASP A 341 -2.62 -33.42 -1.69
C ASP A 341 -1.49 -32.65 -0.99
N GLY A 342 -0.87 -31.70 -1.69
CA GLY A 342 0.04 -30.72 -1.12
C GLY A 342 -0.63 -29.91 0.00
N TYR A 343 -1.80 -29.33 -0.26
CA TYR A 343 -2.55 -28.55 0.75
C TYR A 343 -3.02 -29.40 1.93
N ARG A 344 -3.49 -30.63 1.69
CA ARG A 344 -3.84 -31.56 2.77
C ARG A 344 -2.63 -31.87 3.66
N GLN A 345 -1.43 -31.98 3.08
CA GLN A 345 -0.20 -32.20 3.84
C GLN A 345 0.19 -30.98 4.67
N GLU A 346 0.12 -29.78 4.11
CA GLU A 346 0.40 -28.52 4.82
C GLU A 346 -0.57 -28.33 5.99
N MET A 347 -1.87 -28.59 5.80
CA MET A 347 -2.85 -28.50 6.88
C MET A 347 -2.59 -29.49 8.03
N ARG A 348 -2.07 -30.69 7.73
CA ARG A 348 -1.62 -31.63 8.78
C ARG A 348 -0.45 -31.06 9.58
N GLN A 349 0.52 -30.48 8.91
CA GLN A 349 1.68 -29.86 9.57
C GLN A 349 1.28 -28.66 10.45
N VAL A 350 0.29 -27.87 10.03
CA VAL A 350 -0.29 -26.78 10.84
C VAL A 350 -0.95 -27.34 12.10
N ARG A 351 -1.79 -28.38 11.99
CA ARG A 351 -2.42 -29.03 13.14
C ARG A 351 -1.39 -29.59 14.13
N ASP A 352 -0.38 -30.30 13.62
CA ASP A 352 0.69 -30.88 14.44
C ASP A 352 1.47 -29.81 15.22
N ALA A 353 1.67 -28.63 14.63
CA ALA A 353 2.34 -27.54 15.30
C ALA A 353 1.44 -26.89 16.37
N VAL A 354 0.14 -26.74 16.12
CA VAL A 354 -0.82 -26.24 17.12
C VAL A 354 -0.84 -27.16 18.35
N ASP A 355 -0.85 -28.48 18.14
CA ASP A 355 -0.81 -29.47 19.21
C ASP A 355 0.52 -29.42 19.99
N GLN A 356 1.64 -29.16 19.32
CA GLN A 356 2.94 -28.97 19.99
C GLN A 356 2.98 -27.71 20.87
N VAL A 357 2.28 -26.63 20.49
CA VAL A 357 2.13 -25.45 21.36
C VAL A 357 1.25 -25.76 22.57
N ALA A 358 0.15 -26.47 22.37
CA ALA A 358 -0.72 -26.89 23.47
C ALA A 358 0.01 -27.78 24.48
N ALA A 359 0.94 -28.61 24.01
CA ALA A 359 1.81 -29.45 24.85
C ALA A 359 2.97 -28.70 25.51
N GLY A 360 3.17 -27.41 25.21
CA GLY A 360 4.30 -26.60 25.68
C GLY A 360 5.65 -26.98 25.06
N ALA A 361 5.66 -27.78 24.00
CA ALA A 361 6.84 -28.24 23.27
C ALA A 361 7.30 -27.25 22.19
N LEU A 362 6.40 -26.37 21.76
CA LEU A 362 6.63 -25.31 20.77
C LEU A 362 6.10 -23.99 21.32
N ASP A 363 6.79 -22.87 21.08
CA ASP A 363 6.26 -21.57 21.47
C ASP A 363 5.28 -21.02 20.42
N ALA A 364 4.35 -20.17 20.85
CA ALA A 364 3.33 -19.59 19.96
C ALA A 364 3.95 -18.77 18.80
N GLY A 365 5.16 -18.23 18.99
CA GLY A 365 5.92 -17.56 17.95
C GLY A 365 6.48 -18.54 16.91
N ALA A 366 7.01 -19.69 17.35
CA ALA A 366 7.50 -20.74 16.46
C ALA A 366 6.37 -21.45 15.70
N LEU A 367 5.21 -21.69 16.34
CA LEU A 367 4.00 -22.10 15.62
C LEU A 367 3.67 -21.12 14.52
N ARG A 368 3.61 -19.83 14.84
CA ARG A 368 3.34 -18.80 13.84
C ARG A 368 4.36 -18.80 12.70
N SER A 369 5.65 -18.94 13.00
CA SER A 369 6.70 -19.04 11.98
C SER A 369 6.51 -20.27 11.10
N LEU A 370 6.15 -21.41 11.68
CA LEU A 370 5.90 -22.64 10.92
C LEU A 370 4.67 -22.49 10.02
N ILE A 371 3.53 -21.99 10.53
CA ILE A 371 2.37 -21.76 9.65
C ILE A 371 2.79 -20.77 8.54
N ASN A 372 3.61 -19.74 8.82
CA ASN A 372 4.11 -18.79 7.79
C ASN A 372 5.02 -19.45 6.74
N GLU A 373 5.78 -20.49 7.10
CA GLU A 373 6.71 -21.20 6.21
C GLU A 373 6.04 -22.28 5.36
N LEU A 374 4.93 -22.87 5.84
CA LEU A 374 4.16 -23.93 5.18
C LEU A 374 3.34 -23.46 3.96
N THR A 375 3.77 -22.40 3.28
CA THR A 375 3.12 -21.84 2.08
C THR A 375 4.13 -21.56 0.95
N MET A 376 5.24 -22.30 0.90
CA MET A 376 6.36 -21.97 0.02
C MET A 376 6.80 -23.14 -0.87
N ARG A 377 6.22 -23.20 -2.08
CA ARG A 377 7.05 -23.24 -3.30
C ARG A 377 7.24 -21.80 -3.78
N GLN A 378 8.50 -21.39 -3.77
CA GLN A 378 8.97 -20.07 -4.20
C GLN A 378 8.53 -19.76 -5.63
N ASN A 379 7.67 -18.74 -5.79
CA ASN A 379 7.83 -17.66 -6.76
C ASN A 379 6.91 -16.47 -6.40
N TYR A 380 7.50 -15.28 -6.35
CA TYR A 380 6.93 -13.93 -6.16
C TYR A 380 6.58 -13.44 -4.74
N TRP A 381 7.48 -12.55 -4.28
CA TRP A 381 7.33 -11.38 -3.39
C TRP A 381 6.77 -11.53 -1.98
N THR A 382 7.66 -11.27 -1.03
CA THR A 382 7.44 -11.21 0.41
C THR A 382 7.14 -9.78 0.85
N LEU A 383 5.84 -9.43 0.98
CA LEU A 383 5.41 -8.31 1.81
C LEU A 383 5.13 -8.76 3.24
N GLY A 384 6.07 -8.53 4.15
CA GLY A 384 5.89 -8.66 5.59
C GLY A 384 5.30 -7.39 6.22
N THR A 385 4.01 -7.39 6.53
CA THR A 385 3.49 -6.92 7.82
C THR A 385 2.25 -7.73 8.17
N PHE A 386 2.43 -8.62 9.14
CA PHE A 386 1.44 -9.24 10.02
C PHE A 386 0.06 -9.56 9.39
N CYS A 387 0.00 -10.78 8.85
CA CYS A 387 -1.18 -11.62 8.59
C CYS A 387 -1.78 -11.74 7.18
N ALA A 388 -1.37 -10.94 6.20
CA ALA A 388 -1.69 -11.22 4.78
C ALA A 388 -0.92 -12.44 4.19
N THR A 389 -0.09 -13.12 4.99
CA THR A 389 0.71 -14.27 4.55
C THR A 389 -0.04 -15.59 4.68
N PHE A 390 -1.16 -15.66 5.39
CA PHE A 390 -1.74 -16.94 5.78
C PHE A 390 -2.56 -17.68 4.73
N CYS A 391 -2.79 -17.12 3.54
CA CYS A 391 -3.67 -17.73 2.55
C CYS A 391 -3.18 -17.62 1.11
N ARG A 392 -1.93 -17.23 0.85
CA ARG A 392 -1.51 -16.88 -0.52
C ARG A 392 -1.48 -18.03 -1.53
N LEU A 393 -1.59 -19.29 -1.10
CA LEU A 393 -1.55 -20.44 -2.02
C LEU A 393 -2.95 -20.97 -2.35
N VAL A 394 -3.81 -21.21 -1.35
CA VAL A 394 -5.23 -21.57 -1.57
C VAL A 394 -5.98 -20.41 -2.24
N THR A 395 -5.69 -19.16 -1.87
CA THR A 395 -6.24 -17.99 -2.58
C THR A 395 -5.78 -17.98 -4.03
N VAL A 396 -4.49 -18.22 -4.34
CA VAL A 396 -4.03 -18.25 -5.73
C VAL A 396 -4.64 -19.41 -6.52
N HIS A 397 -4.74 -20.59 -5.91
CA HIS A 397 -5.38 -21.75 -6.52
C HIS A 397 -6.86 -21.49 -6.80
N HIS A 398 -7.66 -21.11 -5.80
CA HIS A 398 -9.08 -20.79 -6.00
C HIS A 398 -9.28 -19.56 -6.92
N THR A 399 -8.39 -18.56 -6.91
CA THR A 399 -8.44 -17.42 -7.86
C THR A 399 -8.15 -17.85 -9.29
N ILE A 400 -7.16 -18.71 -9.51
CA ILE A 400 -6.89 -19.27 -10.83
C ILE A 400 -8.10 -20.09 -11.31
N GLU A 401 -8.78 -20.77 -10.39
CA GLU A 401 -9.97 -21.53 -10.71
C GLU A 401 -11.13 -20.62 -11.09
N ASP A 402 -11.46 -19.64 -10.25
CA ASP A 402 -12.52 -18.67 -10.46
C ASP A 402 -12.32 -17.81 -11.72
N GLU A 403 -11.08 -17.38 -11.99
CA GLU A 403 -10.80 -16.44 -13.09
C GLU A 403 -10.46 -17.13 -14.42
N ALA A 404 -9.98 -18.38 -14.39
CA ALA A 404 -9.49 -19.06 -15.59
C ALA A 404 -10.08 -20.46 -15.78
N MET A 405 -9.92 -21.38 -14.81
CA MET A 405 -10.34 -22.77 -14.98
C MET A 405 -11.85 -22.91 -15.15
N PHE A 406 -12.63 -22.37 -14.21
CA PHE A 406 -14.07 -22.46 -14.16
C PHE A 406 -14.75 -21.81 -15.36
N PRO A 407 -14.40 -20.57 -15.79
CA PRO A 407 -14.91 -20.00 -17.02
C PRO A 407 -14.64 -20.89 -18.24
N ALA A 408 -13.43 -21.44 -18.35
CA ALA A 408 -13.05 -22.30 -19.47
C ALA A 408 -13.80 -23.65 -19.45
N ILE A 409 -14.08 -24.21 -18.27
CA ILE A 409 -14.89 -25.43 -18.10
C ILE A 409 -16.34 -25.16 -18.52
N VAL A 410 -16.96 -24.10 -18.01
CA VAL A 410 -18.37 -23.77 -18.30
C VAL A 410 -18.57 -23.40 -19.77
N GLU A 411 -17.60 -22.70 -20.38
CA GLU A 411 -17.64 -22.38 -21.81
C GLU A 411 -17.66 -23.64 -22.68
N ARG A 412 -16.86 -24.65 -22.32
CA ARG A 412 -16.71 -25.89 -23.11
C ARG A 412 -17.75 -26.96 -22.78
N ASP A 413 -18.27 -26.97 -21.56
CA ASP A 413 -19.29 -27.91 -21.11
C ASP A 413 -20.28 -27.25 -20.13
N PRO A 414 -21.33 -26.58 -20.65
CA PRO A 414 -22.30 -25.87 -19.82
C PRO A 414 -23.05 -26.74 -18.80
N GLU A 415 -23.06 -28.08 -18.95
CA GLU A 415 -23.66 -28.99 -17.98
C GLU A 415 -22.94 -28.97 -16.62
N LEU A 416 -21.68 -28.53 -16.57
CA LEU A 416 -20.89 -28.37 -15.34
C LEU A 416 -21.18 -27.04 -14.62
N GLY A 417 -21.96 -26.13 -15.21
CA GLY A 417 -22.27 -24.83 -14.62
C GLY A 417 -22.80 -24.88 -13.18
N PRO A 418 -23.71 -25.81 -12.81
CA PRO A 418 -24.16 -25.96 -11.43
C PRO A 418 -23.06 -26.39 -10.45
N VAL A 419 -22.15 -27.27 -10.88
CA VAL A 419 -21.00 -27.73 -10.08
C VAL A 419 -20.02 -26.59 -9.85
N VAL A 420 -19.62 -25.91 -10.92
CA VAL A 420 -18.73 -24.74 -10.85
C VAL A 420 -19.29 -23.66 -9.95
N LYS A 421 -20.57 -23.32 -10.12
CA LYS A 421 -21.24 -22.33 -9.27
C LYS A 421 -21.27 -22.76 -7.79
N LYS A 422 -21.37 -24.06 -7.52
CA LYS A 422 -21.29 -24.58 -6.14
C LYS A 422 -19.87 -24.44 -5.58
N LEU A 423 -18.85 -24.76 -6.36
CA LEU A 423 -17.45 -24.60 -5.96
C LEU A 423 -17.11 -23.13 -5.68
N GLU A 424 -17.53 -22.19 -6.54
CA GLU A 424 -17.41 -20.73 -6.30
C GLU A 424 -18.07 -20.31 -4.96
N GLN A 425 -19.24 -20.87 -4.63
CA GLN A 425 -19.90 -20.61 -3.34
C GLN A 425 -19.12 -21.20 -2.16
N GLU A 426 -18.51 -22.37 -2.32
CA GLU A 426 -17.66 -22.98 -1.30
C GLU A 426 -16.36 -22.17 -1.11
N HIS A 427 -15.82 -21.54 -2.17
CA HIS A 427 -14.69 -20.60 -2.07
C HIS A 427 -15.02 -19.40 -1.16
N GLU A 428 -16.24 -18.86 -1.22
CA GLU A 428 -16.66 -17.77 -0.31
C GLU A 428 -16.66 -18.22 1.16
N VAL A 429 -17.07 -19.46 1.44
CA VAL A 429 -17.07 -20.03 2.80
C VAL A 429 -15.64 -20.28 3.29
N ILE A 430 -14.77 -20.79 2.42
CA ILE A 430 -13.36 -21.03 2.73
C ILE A 430 -12.65 -19.69 3.00
N ALA A 431 -12.92 -18.66 2.20
CA ALA A 431 -12.40 -17.31 2.43
C ALA A 431 -12.82 -16.75 3.79
N GLU A 432 -14.08 -16.93 4.20
CA GLU A 432 -14.58 -16.52 5.52
C GLU A 432 -13.90 -17.30 6.66
N LEU A 433 -13.69 -18.61 6.51
CA LEU A 433 -12.98 -19.43 7.50
C LEU A 433 -11.52 -18.99 7.67
N LEU A 434 -10.87 -18.62 6.57
CA LEU A 434 -9.51 -18.07 6.57
C LEU A 434 -9.47 -16.71 7.31
N THR A 435 -10.42 -15.81 7.06
CA THR A 435 -10.55 -14.54 7.80
C THR A 435 -10.73 -14.75 9.31
N ARG A 436 -11.54 -15.73 9.71
CA ARG A 436 -11.76 -16.03 11.15
C ARG A 436 -10.55 -16.67 11.82
N LEU A 437 -9.83 -17.53 11.11
CA LEU A 437 -8.56 -18.08 11.59
C LEU A 437 -7.55 -16.96 11.83
N ASP A 438 -7.48 -15.99 10.91
CA ASP A 438 -6.59 -14.84 11.08
C ASP A 438 -6.92 -14.03 12.34
N ALA A 439 -8.20 -13.65 12.51
CA ALA A 439 -8.65 -12.93 13.70
C ALA A 439 -8.32 -13.69 15.01
N ALA A 440 -8.47 -15.02 15.02
CA ALA A 440 -8.11 -15.85 16.17
C ALA A 440 -6.60 -15.86 16.44
N CYS A 441 -5.77 -15.91 15.39
CA CYS A 441 -4.31 -15.85 15.49
C CYS A 441 -3.82 -14.50 16.02
N VAL A 442 -4.48 -13.39 15.65
CA VAL A 442 -4.18 -12.05 16.18
C VAL A 442 -4.48 -11.98 17.68
N ASP A 443 -5.65 -12.48 18.11
CA ASP A 443 -6.05 -12.49 19.51
C ASP A 443 -5.09 -13.31 20.39
N LEU A 444 -4.54 -14.41 19.87
CA LEU A 444 -3.57 -15.26 20.58
C LEU A 444 -2.30 -14.52 20.99
N ILE A 445 -1.83 -13.55 20.19
CA ILE A 445 -0.62 -12.77 20.47
C ILE A 445 -0.80 -11.90 21.72
N GLY A 446 -2.00 -11.34 21.89
CA GLY A 446 -2.32 -10.52 23.06
C GLY A 446 -2.58 -11.34 24.32
N ASN A 447 -3.01 -12.59 24.18
CA ASN A 447 -3.34 -13.46 25.30
C ASN A 447 -3.23 -14.96 24.93
N PRO A 448 -2.23 -15.69 25.44
CA PRO A 448 -2.04 -17.12 25.21
C PRO A 448 -3.23 -18.01 25.59
N ALA A 449 -4.17 -17.53 26.42
CA ALA A 449 -5.40 -18.25 26.77
C ALA A 449 -6.37 -18.43 25.58
N HIS A 450 -6.12 -17.83 24.41
CA HIS A 450 -6.95 -17.97 23.22
C HIS A 450 -6.53 -19.10 22.27
N LEU A 451 -5.59 -19.98 22.67
CA LEU A 451 -5.09 -21.07 21.83
C LEU A 451 -6.21 -22.03 21.36
N ASP A 452 -7.17 -22.35 22.23
CA ASP A 452 -8.31 -23.21 21.88
C ASP A 452 -9.17 -22.63 20.75
N ARG A 453 -9.22 -21.30 20.64
CA ARG A 453 -9.96 -20.62 19.56
C ARG A 453 -9.25 -20.77 18.22
N VAL A 454 -7.92 -20.66 18.20
CA VAL A 454 -7.11 -20.91 17.00
C VAL A 454 -7.24 -22.36 16.55
N ARG A 455 -7.13 -23.30 17.50
CA ARG A 455 -7.32 -24.74 17.23
C ARG A 455 -8.68 -25.02 16.56
N ALA A 456 -9.75 -24.48 17.13
CA ALA A 456 -11.09 -24.64 16.57
C ALA A 456 -11.25 -24.07 15.16
N GLN A 457 -10.56 -22.96 14.82
CA GLN A 457 -10.60 -22.41 13.46
C GLN A 457 -9.77 -23.23 12.47
N VAL A 458 -8.58 -23.72 12.88
CA VAL A 458 -7.75 -24.62 12.07
C VAL A 458 -8.50 -25.92 11.74
N ASP A 459 -9.19 -26.50 12.73
CA ASP A 459 -9.93 -27.74 12.54
C ASP A 459 -11.05 -27.57 11.52
N ARG A 460 -11.84 -26.49 11.65
CA ARG A 460 -12.93 -26.14 10.71
C ARG A 460 -12.42 -25.88 9.30
N LEU A 461 -11.33 -25.12 9.17
CA LEU A 461 -10.74 -24.83 7.87
C LEU A 461 -10.27 -26.12 7.19
N ALA A 462 -9.57 -26.99 7.91
CA ALA A 462 -9.08 -28.25 7.33
C ALA A 462 -10.23 -29.23 6.99
N GLU A 463 -11.32 -29.25 7.76
CA GLU A 463 -12.52 -30.03 7.43
C GLU A 463 -13.17 -29.50 6.15
N ALA A 464 -13.39 -28.18 6.06
CA ALA A 464 -13.95 -27.54 4.89
C ALA A 464 -13.10 -27.76 3.63
N LEU A 465 -11.79 -27.51 3.70
CA LEU A 465 -10.87 -27.73 2.57
C LEU A 465 -10.85 -29.19 2.13
N SER A 466 -10.80 -30.14 3.07
CA SER A 466 -10.79 -31.57 2.71
C SER A 466 -12.07 -32.00 2.00
N SER A 467 -13.22 -31.50 2.47
CA SER A 467 -14.52 -31.75 1.86
C SER A 467 -14.63 -31.10 0.48
N HIS A 468 -14.22 -29.83 0.37
CA HIS A 468 -14.22 -29.06 -0.86
C HIS A 468 -13.33 -29.68 -1.94
N PHE A 469 -12.05 -29.94 -1.64
CA PHE A 469 -11.13 -30.60 -2.57
C PHE A 469 -11.63 -31.97 -3.00
N GLY A 470 -12.24 -32.74 -2.09
CA GLY A 470 -12.80 -34.05 -2.44
C GLY A 470 -13.96 -33.94 -3.44
N TYR A 471 -14.81 -32.94 -3.27
CA TYR A 471 -15.92 -32.67 -4.19
C TYR A 471 -15.42 -32.17 -5.55
N GLU A 472 -14.47 -31.24 -5.55
CA GLU A 472 -13.87 -30.74 -6.78
C GLU A 472 -13.13 -31.84 -7.56
N GLU A 473 -12.36 -32.68 -6.87
CA GLU A 473 -11.69 -33.81 -7.49
C GLU A 473 -12.67 -34.81 -8.10
N GLU A 474 -13.76 -35.10 -7.39
CA GLU A 474 -14.79 -36.02 -7.88
C GLU A 474 -15.45 -35.51 -9.17
N GLU A 475 -15.72 -34.21 -9.22
CA GLU A 475 -16.51 -33.63 -10.32
C GLU A 475 -15.66 -33.11 -11.49
N LEU A 476 -14.44 -32.60 -11.24
CA LEU A 476 -13.67 -31.86 -12.24
C LEU A 476 -12.44 -32.59 -12.79
N VAL A 477 -11.92 -33.64 -12.12
CA VAL A 477 -10.74 -34.38 -12.63
C VAL A 477 -10.97 -34.97 -14.02
N GLU A 478 -12.13 -35.61 -14.24
CA GLU A 478 -12.48 -36.15 -15.57
C GLU A 478 -12.73 -35.02 -16.59
N PRO A 479 -13.56 -34.00 -16.30
CA PRO A 479 -13.77 -32.88 -17.21
C PRO A 479 -12.51 -32.13 -17.62
N ILE A 480 -11.61 -31.83 -16.68
CA ILE A 480 -10.35 -31.12 -16.96
C ILE A 480 -9.55 -31.87 -18.04
N GLY A 481 -9.42 -33.19 -17.88
CA GLY A 481 -8.73 -34.03 -18.86
C GLY A 481 -9.47 -34.14 -20.19
N ARG A 482 -10.79 -34.38 -20.15
CA ARG A 482 -11.62 -34.52 -21.36
C ARG A 482 -11.66 -33.23 -22.19
N LEU A 483 -11.73 -32.09 -21.53
CA LEU A 483 -11.85 -30.77 -22.15
C LEU A 483 -10.50 -30.15 -22.52
N ASP A 484 -9.36 -30.79 -22.19
CA ASP A 484 -8.00 -30.26 -22.36
C ASP A 484 -7.86 -28.85 -21.76
N ILE A 485 -8.29 -28.71 -20.50
CA ILE A 485 -8.12 -27.48 -19.71
C ILE A 485 -6.67 -27.45 -19.23
N ARG A 486 -5.94 -26.39 -19.58
CA ARG A 486 -4.55 -26.18 -19.19
C ARG A 486 -4.48 -24.92 -18.36
N ILE A 487 -3.90 -25.05 -17.18
CA ILE A 487 -3.79 -24.02 -16.15
C ILE A 487 -2.31 -23.77 -15.90
#